data_AF-A0A1D7QGL8-F1
#
_entry.id   AF-A0A1D7QGL8-F1
#
_cell.length_a   1.000
_cell.length_b   1.000
_cell.length_c   1.000
_cell.angle_alpha   90.00
_cell.angle_beta   90.00
_cell.angle_gamma   90.00
#
_symmetry.space_group_name_H-M   'P 1'
#
loop_
_entity.id
_entity.type
_entity.pdbx_description
1 polymer ?
#
loop_
_entity_poly.entity_id
_entity_poly.type
_entity_poly.pdbx_seq_one_letter_code
_entity_poly.pdbx_strand_id
1 'polypeptide(L)'
;MKRYLTLLLLLLSGQLFAQEAGSPYYGFRLGLTAHPTLGWVKPEVGKNDGIALGFSYGLMGDFNFAENYSFATGLTITTINGKSTEINPGAFHPAGDPTLLDYELRYRLQYVEVPLTIKLKTNKIGDLRWYGQFGLSNDFNIGAKQNASQAGTKIADGKNISDYTRFYRAGLIVGAGGEYDLDDRTSLAIGLTFNNGFTNIIKDGDRKAKNHFVGINIGVFF
;
A
#
# COMPACT_ATOMS: atom_id res chain seq x y z
N MET A 1 10.43 -13.36 -24.50
CA MET A 1 9.92 -14.07 -23.29
C MET A 1 10.93 -15.05 -22.70
N LYS A 2 11.47 -16.03 -23.46
CA LYS A 2 12.41 -17.04 -22.90
C LYS A 2 13.65 -16.45 -22.22
N ARG A 3 14.27 -15.40 -22.80
CA ARG A 3 15.50 -14.76 -22.24
C ARG A 3 15.28 -14.08 -20.88
N TYR A 4 14.11 -13.48 -20.65
CA TYR A 4 13.78 -12.84 -19.37
C TYR A 4 13.44 -13.89 -18.30
N LEU A 5 12.82 -15.01 -18.70
CA LEU A 5 12.57 -16.15 -17.81
C LEU A 5 13.89 -16.81 -17.36
N THR A 6 14.88 -16.91 -18.26
CA THR A 6 16.22 -17.42 -17.92
C THR A 6 16.97 -16.49 -16.96
N LEU A 7 16.85 -15.16 -17.14
CA LEU A 7 17.42 -14.18 -16.20
C LEU A 7 16.76 -14.22 -14.82
N LEU A 8 15.43 -14.40 -14.78
CA LEU A 8 14.67 -14.58 -13.53
C LEU A 8 15.07 -15.88 -12.81
N LEU A 9 15.24 -16.98 -13.56
CA LEU A 9 15.69 -18.28 -13.02
C LEU A 9 17.15 -18.25 -12.54
N LEU A 10 18.03 -17.51 -13.21
CA LEU A 10 19.41 -17.28 -12.78
C LEU A 10 19.48 -16.46 -11.48
N LEU A 11 18.64 -15.43 -11.34
CA LEU A 11 18.50 -14.65 -10.11
C LEU A 11 17.99 -15.50 -8.93
N LEU A 12 17.11 -16.48 -9.19
CA LEU A 12 16.60 -17.41 -8.18
C LEU A 12 17.63 -18.46 -7.75
N SER A 13 18.57 -18.84 -8.62
CA SER A 13 19.58 -19.87 -8.33
C SER A 13 20.77 -19.40 -7.46
N GLY A 14 20.91 -18.10 -7.21
CA GLY A 14 22.05 -17.53 -6.48
C GLY A 14 21.97 -17.56 -4.95
N GLN A 15 20.90 -18.09 -4.35
CA GLN A 15 20.65 -18.05 -2.89
C GLN A 15 20.96 -19.37 -2.16
N LEU A 16 21.78 -20.26 -2.73
CA LEU A 16 22.19 -21.52 -2.10
C LEU A 16 23.38 -21.39 -1.13
N PHE A 17 23.63 -20.19 -0.59
CA PHE A 17 24.62 -20.02 0.47
C PHE A 17 23.94 -20.01 1.84
N ALA A 18 24.11 -21.14 2.53
CA ALA A 18 24.16 -21.29 3.98
C ALA A 18 23.51 -20.17 4.80
N GLN A 19 22.26 -20.38 5.21
CA GLN A 19 21.71 -19.69 6.38
C GLN A 19 22.42 -20.27 7.60
N GLU A 20 23.61 -19.74 7.86
CA GLU A 20 24.36 -19.96 9.07
C GLU A 20 23.44 -19.58 10.25
N ALA A 21 23.16 -20.55 11.11
CA ALA A 21 22.40 -20.37 12.34
C ALA A 21 23.23 -19.51 13.30
N GLY A 22 23.18 -18.19 13.11
CA GLY A 22 23.93 -17.23 13.92
C GLY A 22 23.07 -16.01 14.19
N SER A 23 22.39 -16.00 15.34
CA SER A 23 21.51 -14.94 15.85
C SER A 23 20.09 -14.88 15.24
N PRO A 24 19.02 -14.84 16.07
CA PRO A 24 17.65 -14.58 15.60
C PRO A 24 17.48 -13.20 14.93
N TYR A 25 18.52 -12.36 14.97
CA TYR A 25 18.57 -11.03 14.39
C TYR A 25 19.33 -10.95 13.06
N TYR A 26 19.92 -12.05 12.58
CA TYR A 26 20.60 -12.13 11.29
C TYR A 26 19.87 -13.12 10.37
N GLY A 27 19.63 -12.73 9.11
CA GLY A 27 18.88 -13.55 8.16
C GLY A 27 17.45 -13.08 7.88
N PHE A 28 16.60 -13.98 7.41
CA PHE A 28 15.24 -13.68 6.94
C PHE A 28 14.20 -13.97 8.02
N ARG A 29 13.26 -13.03 8.21
CA ARG A 29 12.11 -13.18 9.11
C ARG A 29 10.83 -13.02 8.33
N LEU A 30 9.87 -13.93 8.51
CA LEU A 30 8.57 -13.88 7.87
C LEU A 30 7.49 -13.61 8.93
N GLY A 31 6.50 -12.81 8.58
CA GLY A 31 5.43 -12.46 9.49
C GLY A 31 4.09 -12.25 8.82
N LEU A 32 3.07 -12.18 9.65
CA LEU A 32 1.71 -11.79 9.28
C LEU A 32 1.46 -10.36 9.73
N THR A 33 0.69 -9.60 8.95
CA THR A 33 0.39 -8.22 9.28
C THR A 33 -1.03 -7.81 8.93
N ALA A 34 -1.55 -6.84 9.68
CA ALA A 34 -2.86 -6.23 9.54
C ALA A 34 -2.77 -4.75 9.90
N HIS A 35 -3.39 -3.89 9.07
CA HIS A 35 -3.31 -2.45 9.18
C HIS A 35 -4.68 -1.80 8.94
N PRO A 36 -5.36 -1.27 9.95
CA PRO A 36 -6.40 -0.27 9.70
C PRO A 36 -5.75 0.98 9.10
N THR A 37 -6.35 1.51 8.03
CA THR A 37 -5.84 2.69 7.33
C THR A 37 -6.87 3.82 7.26
N LEU A 38 -6.38 5.05 7.23
CA LEU A 38 -7.14 6.27 7.01
C LEU A 38 -6.58 6.91 5.73
N GLY A 39 -7.32 6.77 4.63
CA GLY A 39 -6.93 7.25 3.32
C GLY A 39 -7.73 8.47 2.86
N TRP A 40 -7.16 9.25 1.95
CA TRP A 40 -7.85 10.34 1.26
C TRP A 40 -7.42 10.40 -0.20
N VAL A 41 -8.29 10.94 -1.06
CA VAL A 41 -8.03 11.12 -2.48
C VAL A 41 -7.92 12.61 -2.76
N LYS A 42 -6.83 13.00 -3.42
CA LYS A 42 -6.56 14.37 -3.86
C LYS A 42 -6.70 14.43 -5.38
N PRO A 43 -7.85 14.88 -5.91
CA PRO A 43 -7.99 15.16 -7.34
C PRO A 43 -7.18 16.41 -7.72
N GLU A 44 -6.72 16.49 -8.97
CA GLU A 44 -6.08 17.68 -9.55
C GLU A 44 -7.10 18.79 -9.81
N VAL A 45 -8.28 18.41 -10.31
CA VAL A 45 -9.44 19.28 -10.52
C VAL A 45 -10.60 18.72 -9.70
N GLY A 46 -11.09 19.51 -8.75
CA GLY A 46 -12.14 19.10 -7.81
C GLY A 46 -11.76 19.34 -6.35
N LYS A 47 -12.47 18.66 -5.43
CA LYS A 47 -12.27 18.78 -3.98
C LYS A 47 -12.02 17.42 -3.33
N ASN A 48 -11.19 17.41 -2.29
CA ASN A 48 -11.04 16.26 -1.39
C ASN A 48 -12.14 16.34 -0.33
N ASP A 49 -12.98 15.30 -0.24
CA ASP A 49 -14.14 15.27 0.67
C ASP A 49 -13.87 14.47 1.94
N GLY A 50 -12.59 14.39 2.32
CA GLY A 50 -12.13 13.93 3.62
C GLY A 50 -11.56 12.51 3.62
N ILE A 51 -11.40 12.01 4.84
CA ILE A 51 -10.79 10.71 5.10
C ILE A 51 -11.79 9.56 4.96
N ALA A 52 -11.29 8.40 4.58
CA ALA A 52 -12.02 7.16 4.50
C ALA A 52 -11.23 6.02 5.13
N LEU A 53 -11.92 5.21 5.93
CA LEU A 53 -11.36 4.00 6.54
C LEU A 53 -11.07 2.96 5.47
N GLY A 54 -9.87 2.37 5.50
CA GLY A 54 -9.44 1.24 4.70
C GLY A 54 -8.79 0.17 5.59
N PHE A 55 -8.28 -0.88 4.94
CA PHE A 55 -7.63 -1.98 5.64
C PHE A 55 -6.60 -2.66 4.73
N SER A 56 -5.47 -3.07 5.30
CA SER A 56 -4.45 -3.87 4.62
C SER A 56 -4.11 -5.09 5.45
N TYR A 57 -3.86 -6.24 4.82
CA TYR A 57 -3.45 -7.46 5.51
C TYR A 57 -2.65 -8.36 4.59
N GLY A 58 -1.79 -9.20 5.15
CA GLY A 58 -1.02 -10.16 4.38
C GLY A 58 0.27 -10.59 5.07
N LEU A 59 1.30 -10.81 4.26
CA LEU A 59 2.61 -11.25 4.69
C LEU A 59 3.60 -10.08 4.67
N MET A 60 4.52 -10.07 5.64
CA MET A 60 5.67 -9.17 5.69
C MET A 60 6.96 -9.97 5.84
N GLY A 61 8.06 -9.46 5.32
CA GLY A 61 9.35 -10.11 5.37
C GLY A 61 10.49 -9.12 5.59
N ASP A 62 11.37 -9.43 6.53
CA ASP A 62 12.58 -8.63 6.82
C ASP A 62 13.82 -9.45 6.46
N PHE A 63 14.58 -9.00 5.46
CA PHE A 63 15.92 -9.50 5.15
C PHE A 63 16.94 -8.68 5.92
N ASN A 64 17.41 -9.18 7.06
CA ASN A 64 18.40 -8.49 7.90
C ASN A 64 19.79 -8.68 7.28
N PHE A 65 20.38 -7.59 6.77
CA PHE A 65 21.69 -7.60 6.13
C PHE A 65 22.78 -6.99 7.02
N ALA A 66 22.39 -6.28 8.08
CA ALA A 66 23.25 -5.85 9.18
C ALA A 66 22.44 -5.79 10.49
N GLU A 67 23.11 -5.67 11.62
CA GLU A 67 22.52 -5.78 12.98
C GLU A 67 21.28 -4.88 13.21
N ASN A 68 21.30 -3.69 12.61
CA ASN A 68 20.29 -2.66 12.75
C ASN A 68 19.60 -2.30 11.43
N TYR A 69 19.85 -3.06 10.36
CA TYR A 69 19.40 -2.73 9.02
C TYR A 69 18.76 -3.93 8.33
N SER A 70 17.51 -3.75 7.92
CA SER A 70 16.75 -4.76 7.21
C SER A 70 16.23 -4.20 5.90
N PHE A 71 16.27 -5.01 4.85
CA PHE A 71 15.44 -4.78 3.67
C PHE A 71 14.08 -5.40 3.95
N ALA A 72 13.06 -4.54 4.13
CA ALA A 72 11.71 -4.93 4.49
C ALA A 72 10.80 -4.91 3.25
N THR A 73 10.15 -6.04 3.01
CA THR A 73 9.21 -6.27 1.92
C THR A 73 7.97 -7.03 2.39
N GLY A 74 7.06 -7.37 1.49
CA GLY A 74 5.83 -8.07 1.84
C GLY A 74 4.93 -8.32 0.64
N LEU A 75 3.80 -8.95 0.92
CA LEU A 75 2.70 -9.15 -0.01
C LEU A 75 1.41 -8.93 0.76
N THR A 76 0.77 -7.79 0.53
CA THR A 76 -0.46 -7.41 1.23
C THR A 76 -1.60 -7.12 0.26
N ILE A 77 -2.83 -7.33 0.72
CA ILE A 77 -4.04 -6.88 0.05
C ILE A 77 -4.47 -5.57 0.73
N THR A 78 -4.23 -4.45 0.06
CA THR A 78 -4.53 -3.11 0.58
C THR A 78 -5.82 -2.59 -0.05
N THR A 79 -6.85 -2.38 0.78
CA THR A 79 -8.06 -1.65 0.40
C THR A 79 -7.88 -0.16 0.66
N ILE A 80 -7.79 0.59 -0.43
CA ILE A 80 -7.66 2.04 -0.45
C ILE A 80 -9.04 2.65 -0.68
N ASN A 81 -9.52 3.38 0.32
CA ASN A 81 -10.76 4.15 0.22
C ASN A 81 -10.45 5.65 0.16
N GLY A 82 -11.36 6.42 -0.43
CA GLY A 82 -11.29 7.88 -0.44
C GLY A 82 -12.55 8.52 -0.97
N LYS A 83 -12.71 9.82 -0.70
CA LYS A 83 -13.85 10.62 -1.18
C LYS A 83 -13.33 11.85 -1.92
N SER A 84 -13.95 12.18 -3.05
CA SER A 84 -13.68 13.42 -3.77
C SER A 84 -14.91 13.88 -4.54
N THR A 85 -14.99 15.19 -4.79
CA THR A 85 -15.95 15.78 -5.71
C THR A 85 -15.21 16.14 -6.97
N GLU A 86 -15.67 15.62 -8.11
CA GLU A 86 -15.01 15.81 -9.40
C GLU A 86 -16.04 16.14 -10.49
N ILE A 87 -15.61 16.92 -11.48
CA ILE A 87 -16.45 17.35 -12.60
C ILE A 87 -16.40 16.30 -13.71
N ASN A 88 -17.57 15.92 -14.21
CA ASN A 88 -17.74 15.07 -15.40
C ASN A 88 -16.86 13.81 -15.41
N PRO A 89 -16.96 12.93 -14.39
CA PRO A 89 -16.19 11.70 -14.39
C PRO A 89 -16.66 10.76 -15.51
N GLY A 90 -15.79 10.34 -16.41
CA GLY A 90 -16.15 9.54 -17.60
C GLY A 90 -16.76 8.17 -17.30
N ALA A 91 -16.66 7.69 -16.05
CA ALA A 91 -17.37 6.49 -15.60
C ALA A 91 -18.87 6.73 -15.34
N PHE A 92 -19.32 7.98 -15.15
CA PHE A 92 -20.71 8.34 -14.81
C PHE A 92 -21.31 9.44 -15.68
N HIS A 93 -20.47 10.23 -16.35
CA HIS A 93 -20.90 11.30 -17.27
C HIS A 93 -20.83 10.82 -18.72
N PRO A 94 -21.89 10.99 -19.53
CA PRO A 94 -21.89 10.63 -20.95
C PRO A 94 -20.78 11.36 -21.73
N ALA A 95 -20.06 10.62 -22.57
CA ALA A 95 -19.05 11.21 -23.44
C ALA A 95 -19.69 12.20 -24.43
N GLY A 96 -19.16 13.43 -24.49
CA GLY A 96 -19.62 14.46 -25.43
C GLY A 96 -20.74 15.37 -24.92
N ASP A 97 -21.27 15.15 -23.71
CA ASP A 97 -22.19 16.09 -23.06
C ASP A 97 -21.41 17.28 -22.47
N PRO A 98 -21.64 18.53 -22.94
CA PRO A 98 -20.91 19.71 -22.49
C PRO A 98 -21.34 20.20 -21.10
N THR A 99 -22.39 19.63 -20.50
CA THR A 99 -22.91 20.05 -19.19
C THR A 99 -21.86 19.77 -18.11
N LEU A 100 -21.53 20.79 -17.32
CA LEU A 100 -20.61 20.66 -16.19
C LEU A 100 -21.41 20.25 -14.95
N LEU A 101 -21.15 19.04 -14.47
CA LEU A 101 -21.84 18.46 -13.33
C LEU A 101 -20.85 17.97 -12.30
N ASP A 102 -21.09 18.35 -11.05
CA ASP A 102 -20.34 17.87 -9.89
C ASP A 102 -20.84 16.49 -9.47
N TYR A 103 -19.91 15.56 -9.27
CA TYR A 103 -20.19 14.22 -8.76
C TYR A 103 -19.40 13.98 -7.48
N GLU A 104 -20.12 13.58 -6.42
CA GLU A 104 -19.52 13.08 -5.19
C GLU A 104 -19.14 11.62 -5.39
N LEU A 105 -17.84 11.35 -5.32
CA LEU A 105 -17.25 10.07 -5.64
C LEU A 105 -16.68 9.42 -4.38
N ARG A 106 -17.06 8.17 -4.15
CA ARG A 106 -16.45 7.32 -3.11
C ARG A 106 -15.72 6.16 -3.76
N TYR A 107 -14.39 6.21 -3.69
CA TYR A 107 -13.49 5.19 -4.22
C TYR A 107 -13.36 4.04 -3.23
N ARG A 108 -13.41 2.82 -3.76
CA ARG A 108 -13.04 1.57 -3.07
C ARG A 108 -12.15 0.76 -4.00
N LEU A 109 -10.85 0.97 -3.87
CA LEU A 109 -9.83 0.31 -4.68
C LEU A 109 -9.14 -0.77 -3.87
N GLN A 110 -8.83 -1.89 -4.50
CA GLN A 110 -8.09 -2.99 -3.91
C GLN A 110 -6.82 -3.23 -4.72
N TYR A 111 -5.70 -3.28 -4.01
CA TYR A 111 -4.38 -3.47 -4.57
C TYR A 111 -3.68 -4.65 -3.90
N VAL A 112 -2.89 -5.38 -4.68
CA VAL A 112 -1.79 -6.18 -4.15
C VAL A 112 -0.59 -5.24 -4.00
N GLU A 113 -0.11 -5.06 -2.78
CA GLU A 113 1.00 -4.18 -2.46
C GLU A 113 2.26 -4.98 -2.13
N VAL A 114 3.37 -4.60 -2.77
CA VAL A 114 4.71 -5.13 -2.57
C VAL A 114 5.63 -3.97 -2.16
N PRO A 115 5.79 -3.73 -0.84
CA PRO A 115 6.67 -2.68 -0.37
C PRO A 115 8.14 -3.07 -0.62
N LEU A 116 8.96 -2.09 -0.97
CA LEU A 116 10.41 -2.20 -1.09
C LEU A 116 11.01 -1.11 -0.21
N THR A 117 11.36 -1.47 1.02
CA THR A 117 11.73 -0.49 2.05
C THR A 117 12.99 -0.90 2.79
N ILE A 118 13.66 0.08 3.37
CA ILE A 118 14.72 -0.12 4.36
C ILE A 118 14.10 0.15 5.73
N LYS A 119 14.34 -0.78 6.66
CA LYS A 119 13.98 -0.65 8.06
C LYS A 119 15.26 -0.50 8.89
N LEU A 120 15.34 0.61 9.60
CA LEU A 120 16.43 0.98 10.50
C LEU A 120 15.97 0.71 11.93
N LYS A 121 16.66 -0.16 12.65
CA LYS A 121 16.27 -0.58 14.00
C LYS A 121 17.25 -0.02 15.02
N THR A 122 16.78 0.41 16.19
CA THR A 122 17.67 0.78 17.29
C THR A 122 18.30 -0.47 17.91
N ASN A 123 19.22 -0.28 18.84
CA ASN A 123 19.62 -1.35 19.73
C ASN A 123 18.44 -1.77 20.61
N LYS A 124 18.48 -3.01 21.08
CA LYS A 124 17.46 -3.58 21.96
C LYS A 124 17.55 -2.92 23.34
N ILE A 125 16.40 -2.59 23.93
CA ILE A 125 16.25 -2.10 25.29
C ILE A 125 15.32 -3.08 26.03
N GLY A 126 15.91 -4.03 26.76
CA GLY A 126 15.14 -5.17 27.30
C GLY A 126 14.60 -6.03 26.16
N ASP A 127 13.28 -6.20 26.09
CA ASP A 127 12.57 -6.92 25.00
C ASP A 127 12.06 -6.03 23.87
N LEU A 128 12.26 -4.72 23.97
CA LEU A 128 11.76 -3.74 23.02
C LEU A 128 12.86 -3.25 22.08
N ARG A 129 12.51 -3.04 20.82
CA ARG A 129 13.35 -2.38 19.81
C ARG A 129 12.53 -1.38 19.01
N TRP A 130 13.04 -0.17 18.82
CA TRP A 130 12.38 0.82 17.97
C TRP A 130 12.86 0.69 16.53
N TYR A 131 12.03 1.07 15.57
CA TYR A 131 12.43 1.13 14.17
C TYR A 131 11.87 2.35 13.45
N GLY A 132 12.61 2.82 12.45
CA GLY A 132 12.14 3.66 11.37
C GLY A 132 12.12 2.88 10.07
N GLN A 133 11.21 3.22 9.17
CA GLN A 133 11.04 2.54 7.88
C GLN A 133 10.87 3.58 6.77
N PHE A 134 11.59 3.39 5.66
CA PHE A 134 11.55 4.29 4.52
C PHE A 134 11.70 3.52 3.21
N GLY A 135 10.92 3.87 2.19
CA GLY A 135 11.10 3.33 0.84
C GLY A 135 9.88 3.50 -0.03
N LEU A 136 9.65 2.56 -0.94
CA LEU A 136 8.59 2.65 -1.95
C LEU A 136 7.51 1.59 -1.73
N SER A 137 6.25 1.95 -1.98
CA SER A 137 5.15 1.01 -2.21
C SER A 137 4.97 0.78 -3.71
N ASN A 138 4.72 -0.48 -4.07
CA ASN A 138 4.37 -0.90 -5.42
C ASN A 138 3.05 -1.64 -5.37
N ASP A 139 2.02 -1.06 -5.97
CA ASP A 139 0.65 -1.51 -5.82
C ASP A 139 0.07 -1.90 -7.19
N PHE A 140 -0.53 -3.08 -7.26
CA PHE A 140 -1.14 -3.63 -8.46
C PHE A 140 -2.64 -3.81 -8.25
N ASN A 141 -3.45 -3.10 -9.03
CA ASN A 141 -4.90 -3.07 -8.87
C ASN A 141 -5.49 -4.44 -9.21
N ILE A 142 -6.27 -4.98 -8.27
CA ILE A 142 -7.02 -6.24 -8.42
C ILE A 142 -8.54 -6.03 -8.36
N GLY A 143 -8.97 -4.82 -7.99
CA GLY A 143 -10.37 -4.46 -7.95
C GLY A 143 -10.55 -2.95 -7.82
N ALA A 144 -11.54 -2.43 -8.54
CA ALA A 144 -11.90 -1.02 -8.45
C ALA A 144 -13.42 -0.87 -8.48
N LYS A 145 -13.97 -0.38 -7.37
CA LYS A 145 -15.40 -0.03 -7.25
C LYS A 145 -15.53 1.44 -6.88
N GLN A 146 -16.59 2.07 -7.36
CA GLN A 146 -16.88 3.45 -7.06
C GLN A 146 -18.38 3.67 -6.89
N ASN A 147 -18.72 4.46 -5.88
CA ASN A 147 -20.06 4.99 -5.71
C ASN A 147 -20.05 6.44 -6.19
N ALA A 148 -21.14 6.85 -6.85
CA ALA A 148 -21.32 8.20 -7.34
C ALA A 148 -22.68 8.74 -6.89
N SER A 149 -22.68 9.97 -6.39
CA SER A 149 -23.88 10.73 -6.08
C SER A 149 -23.81 12.11 -6.72
N GLN A 150 -24.97 12.71 -6.99
CA GLN A 150 -25.10 14.07 -7.49
C GLN A 150 -26.21 14.76 -6.73
N ALA A 151 -25.93 15.93 -6.15
CA ALA A 151 -26.90 16.72 -5.38
C ALA A 151 -27.69 15.87 -4.35
N GLY A 152 -27.00 14.97 -3.63
CA GLY A 152 -27.60 14.08 -2.64
C GLY A 152 -28.33 12.84 -3.20
N THR A 153 -28.46 12.71 -4.52
CA THR A 153 -29.06 11.54 -5.18
C THR A 153 -27.99 10.53 -5.60
N LYS A 154 -28.13 9.27 -5.19
CA LYS A 154 -27.21 8.20 -5.62
C LYS A 154 -27.44 7.87 -7.10
N ILE A 155 -26.40 8.03 -7.90
CA ILE A 155 -26.40 7.68 -9.34
C ILE A 155 -25.83 6.27 -9.53
N ALA A 156 -24.86 5.88 -8.72
CA ALA A 156 -24.26 4.54 -8.78
C ALA A 156 -23.82 4.05 -7.40
N ASP A 157 -24.04 2.77 -7.14
CA ASP A 157 -23.57 2.08 -5.94
C ASP A 157 -22.72 0.86 -6.33
N GLY A 158 -21.43 0.90 -6.00
CA GLY A 158 -20.51 -0.20 -6.24
C GLY A 158 -20.20 -0.49 -7.70
N LYS A 159 -20.32 0.49 -8.61
CA LYS A 159 -20.01 0.31 -10.03
C LYS A 159 -18.55 -0.10 -10.20
N ASN A 160 -18.31 -1.12 -11.02
CA ASN A 160 -16.95 -1.52 -11.39
C ASN A 160 -16.33 -0.43 -12.27
N ILE A 161 -15.19 0.10 -11.85
CA ILE A 161 -14.44 1.17 -12.53
C ILE A 161 -13.01 0.74 -12.87
N SER A 162 -12.78 -0.57 -13.01
CA SER A 162 -11.44 -1.11 -13.31
C SER A 162 -10.88 -0.56 -14.62
N ASP A 163 -11.73 -0.33 -15.62
CA ASP A 163 -11.32 0.27 -16.90
C ASP A 163 -10.90 1.74 -16.79
N TYR A 164 -11.41 2.44 -15.77
CA TYR A 164 -11.14 3.84 -15.45
C TYR A 164 -10.11 4.01 -14.32
N THR A 165 -9.50 2.91 -13.86
CA THR A 165 -8.50 2.90 -12.80
C THR A 165 -7.15 2.46 -13.36
N ARG A 166 -6.07 3.09 -12.92
CA ARG A 166 -4.71 2.67 -13.29
C ARG A 166 -4.37 1.37 -12.58
N PHE A 167 -3.81 0.43 -13.33
CA PHE A 167 -3.36 -0.85 -12.80
C PHE A 167 -2.23 -0.70 -11.77
N TYR A 168 -1.29 0.21 -12.00
CA TYR A 168 -0.16 0.40 -11.10
C TYR A 168 -0.26 1.70 -10.32
N ARG A 169 0.00 1.63 -9.03
CA ARG A 169 0.21 2.78 -8.14
C ARG A 169 1.57 2.63 -7.46
N ALA A 170 2.29 3.74 -7.35
CA ALA A 170 3.50 3.82 -6.55
C ALA A 170 3.39 4.94 -5.52
N GLY A 171 3.98 4.71 -4.36
CA GLY A 171 4.01 5.65 -3.26
C GLY A 171 5.32 5.62 -2.49
N LEU A 172 5.52 6.64 -1.67
CA LEU A 172 6.60 6.68 -0.69
C LEU A 172 6.06 6.19 0.65
N ILE A 173 6.74 5.23 1.28
CA ILE A 173 6.46 4.77 2.63
C ILE A 173 7.42 5.47 3.58
N VAL A 174 6.88 6.08 4.63
CA VAL A 174 7.61 6.56 5.80
C VAL A 174 6.89 6.05 7.04
N GLY A 175 7.57 5.31 7.90
CA GLY A 175 6.96 4.75 9.10
C GLY A 175 7.92 4.68 10.27
N ALA A 176 7.36 4.48 11.46
CA ALA A 176 8.11 4.24 12.68
C ALA A 176 7.28 3.38 13.64
N GLY A 177 7.95 2.60 14.48
CA GLY A 177 7.27 1.72 15.41
C GLY A 177 8.20 1.02 16.39
N GLY A 178 7.64 0.09 17.15
CA GLY A 178 8.35 -0.80 18.07
C GLY A 178 8.14 -2.27 17.69
N GLU A 179 9.16 -3.08 17.88
CA GLU A 179 9.14 -4.54 17.88
C GLU A 179 9.37 -5.01 19.31
N TYR A 180 8.48 -5.83 19.85
CA TYR A 180 8.57 -6.46 21.18
C TYR A 180 8.75 -7.96 21.02
N ASP A 181 9.83 -8.51 21.56
CA ASP A 181 10.11 -9.94 21.51
C ASP A 181 9.19 -10.68 22.49
N LEU A 182 8.35 -11.59 21.97
CA LEU A 182 7.48 -12.46 22.76
C LEU A 182 8.21 -13.73 23.20
N ASP A 183 9.15 -14.19 22.36
CA ASP A 183 10.05 -15.32 22.57
C ASP A 183 11.29 -15.11 21.68
N ASP A 184 12.28 -15.99 21.74
CA ASP A 184 13.53 -15.90 20.97
C ASP A 184 13.34 -15.86 19.45
N ARG A 185 12.19 -16.31 18.94
CA ARG A 185 11.86 -16.36 17.50
C ARG A 185 10.63 -15.55 17.11
N THR A 186 9.79 -15.20 18.07
CA THR A 186 8.52 -14.52 17.79
C THR A 186 8.54 -13.10 18.31
N SER A 187 8.19 -12.12 17.48
CA SER A 187 8.08 -10.73 17.92
C SER A 187 6.80 -10.07 17.42
N LEU A 188 6.23 -9.21 18.24
CA LEU A 188 5.10 -8.35 17.90
C LEU A 188 5.63 -7.00 17.41
N ALA A 189 5.22 -6.58 16.22
CA ALA A 189 5.52 -5.28 15.64
C ALA A 189 4.28 -4.37 15.68
N ILE A 190 4.42 -3.18 16.25
CA ILE A 190 3.39 -2.14 16.23
C ILE A 190 4.01 -0.84 15.72
N GLY A 191 3.32 -0.12 14.84
CA GLY A 191 3.85 1.15 14.32
C GLY A 191 2.83 2.01 13.62
N LEU A 192 3.29 3.15 13.12
CA LEU A 192 2.55 4.04 12.24
C LEU A 192 3.28 4.14 10.90
N THR A 193 2.52 4.11 9.82
CA THR A 193 3.04 4.32 8.46
C THR A 193 2.24 5.40 7.76
N PHE A 194 2.95 6.29 7.08
CA PHE A 194 2.41 7.19 6.07
C PHE A 194 2.81 6.69 4.68
N ASN A 195 1.82 6.48 3.82
CA ASN A 195 2.00 6.12 2.42
C ASN A 195 1.56 7.29 1.53
N ASN A 196 2.53 7.95 0.92
CA ASN A 196 2.33 9.08 0.03
C ASN A 196 2.33 8.62 -1.43
N GLY A 197 1.16 8.30 -1.98
CA GLY A 197 1.02 7.93 -3.39
C GLY A 197 1.33 9.10 -4.32
N PHE A 198 2.29 8.92 -5.22
CA PHE A 198 2.70 9.98 -6.15
C PHE A 198 2.24 9.74 -7.59
N THR A 199 1.79 8.54 -7.92
CA THR A 199 1.22 8.19 -9.23
C THR A 199 -0.27 8.51 -9.31
N ASN A 200 -0.75 8.77 -10.54
CA ASN A 200 -2.18 8.91 -10.80
C ASN A 200 -2.90 7.57 -10.64
N ILE A 201 -4.06 7.55 -9.98
CA ILE A 201 -4.92 6.37 -9.85
C ILE A 201 -6.03 6.31 -10.91
N ILE A 202 -6.31 7.41 -11.61
CA ILE A 202 -7.38 7.53 -12.60
C ILE A 202 -6.85 7.28 -14.02
N LYS A 203 -7.64 6.57 -14.84
CA LYS A 203 -7.42 6.36 -16.27
C LYS A 203 -8.62 6.92 -17.04
N ASP A 204 -8.72 8.24 -17.10
CA ASP A 204 -9.83 8.94 -17.76
C ASP A 204 -9.37 10.31 -18.30
N GLY A 205 -8.94 10.33 -19.56
CA GLY A 205 -8.42 11.53 -20.22
C GLY A 205 -7.32 12.24 -19.41
N ASP A 206 -7.49 13.55 -19.21
CA ASP A 206 -6.57 14.41 -18.46
C ASP A 206 -6.82 14.41 -16.95
N ARG A 207 -7.84 13.70 -16.46
CA ARG A 207 -8.16 13.66 -15.02
C ARG A 207 -7.04 12.94 -14.27
N LYS A 208 -6.59 13.56 -13.20
CA LYS A 208 -5.64 12.96 -12.26
C LYS A 208 -6.16 13.03 -10.85
N ALA A 209 -5.98 11.94 -10.12
CA ALA A 209 -6.11 11.94 -8.67
C ALA A 209 -4.99 11.10 -8.08
N LYS A 210 -4.56 11.48 -6.87
CA LYS A 210 -3.57 10.74 -6.10
C LYS A 210 -4.22 10.29 -4.80
N ASN A 211 -3.82 9.13 -4.32
CA ASN A 211 -4.27 8.63 -3.02
C ASN A 211 -3.12 8.59 -2.02
N HIS A 212 -3.42 8.97 -0.79
CA HIS A 212 -2.51 8.89 0.34
C HIS A 212 -3.24 8.20 1.50
N PHE A 213 -2.49 7.55 2.40
CA PHE A 213 -3.06 7.02 3.63
C PHE A 213 -2.07 7.02 4.78
N VAL A 214 -2.62 7.06 5.99
CA VAL A 214 -1.92 6.72 7.23
C VAL A 214 -2.44 5.36 7.70
N GLY A 215 -1.55 4.47 8.16
CA GLY A 215 -1.90 3.16 8.68
C GLY A 215 -1.33 2.96 10.08
N ILE A 216 -2.07 2.23 10.91
CA ILE A 216 -1.53 1.65 12.14
C ILE A 216 -1.09 0.24 11.78
N ASN A 217 0.19 -0.05 11.94
CA ASN A 217 0.73 -1.36 11.62
C ASN A 217 0.69 -2.26 12.83
N ILE A 218 0.15 -3.47 12.65
CA ILE A 218 0.22 -4.54 13.62
C ILE A 218 0.73 -5.76 12.87
N GLY A 219 1.77 -6.39 13.38
CA GLY A 219 2.32 -7.59 12.75
C GLY A 219 2.99 -8.50 13.75
N VAL A 220 3.10 -9.78 13.39
CA VAL A 220 3.80 -10.80 14.18
C VAL A 220 4.82 -11.46 13.28
N PHE A 221 6.08 -11.44 13.68
CA PHE A 221 7.17 -12.17 13.04
C PHE A 221 7.37 -13.53 13.71
N PHE A 222 7.77 -14.52 12.92
CA PHE A 222 8.09 -15.89 13.33
C PHE A 222 9.50 -16.30 12.88
#